data_AF-A0A0M6ZWP5-F1
#
_entry.id   AF-A0A0M6ZWP5-F1
#
_cell.length_a   1.000
_cell.length_b   1.000
_cell.length_c   1.000
_cell.angle_alpha   90.00
_cell.angle_beta   90.00
_cell.angle_gamma   90.00
#
_symmetry.space_group_name_H-M   'P 1'
#
loop_
_entity.id
_entity.type
_entity.pdbx_description
1 polymer ?
#
loop_
_entity_poly.entity_id
_entity_poly.type
_entity_poly.pdbx_seq_one_letter_code
_entity_poly.pdbx_strand_id
1 'polypeptide(L)'
;MTVTHEPWLVALSLIMAFQGSFVGLGLAVQVRTSTEPRRRWLLAGAALTLALAIWSMHFVGMLAARLPVLTDFLVLPTLLSFLVCVLVVGIGVFAASNRQLTPVRLGIAAFVMGAGICTMHYLGMYALHLSLSMFHDTAYVFASFLIAFNASGLALWLLFGPGRRPPMFVSAVVMALAISAMHYIAMAGLTVEPIAAPTPSLAPALNPGTLAILVSCVAFLVSGLFLLKLVPEQPLRVDEAPHFDDDLILQTVAPVSATSAEAAPRATSFSKQEQISNRTAHGLQSAASPVRSQKLTAKRMLPIEHDGQKAQIAATEIVAIHADAHYTKLFDGSREYFCPLSISEAERQLDSKAFNRVHRSHIVNLARVASFKRSGDGGLLVLQGDAGQTVPVSRSRWSRVKSQLTTMSETKTPVPDPAPAQ
;
A
#
# COMPACT_ATOMS: atom_id res chain seq x y z
N MET A 1 -39.09 12.11 -24.90
CA MET A 1 -38.01 12.31 -25.90
C MET A 1 -36.74 11.59 -25.44
N THR A 2 -35.85 11.18 -26.35
CA THR A 2 -34.55 10.59 -26.00
C THR A 2 -33.58 11.64 -25.48
N VAL A 3 -32.88 11.37 -24.39
CA VAL A 3 -31.98 12.33 -23.72
C VAL A 3 -30.68 12.46 -24.52
N THR A 4 -30.34 13.69 -24.94
CA THR A 4 -29.04 14.01 -25.55
C THR A 4 -28.09 14.58 -24.49
N HIS A 5 -26.78 14.51 -24.73
CA HIS A 5 -25.78 14.91 -23.75
C HIS A 5 -24.83 15.98 -24.28
N GLU A 6 -24.38 16.82 -23.38
CA GLU A 6 -23.30 17.77 -23.58
C GLU A 6 -21.95 17.03 -23.48
N PRO A 7 -21.12 17.00 -24.55
CA PRO A 7 -19.91 16.16 -24.59
C PRO A 7 -18.81 16.50 -23.57
N TRP A 8 -18.59 17.78 -23.23
CA TRP A 8 -17.54 18.15 -22.28
C TRP A 8 -17.94 17.79 -20.85
N LEU A 9 -19.21 17.87 -20.50
CA LEU A 9 -19.73 17.40 -19.20
C LEU A 9 -19.67 15.87 -19.10
N VAL A 10 -19.90 15.16 -20.22
CA VAL A 10 -19.66 13.71 -20.27
C VAL A 10 -18.19 13.40 -20.00
N ALA A 11 -17.27 14.06 -20.69
CA ALA A 11 -15.83 13.86 -20.44
C ALA A 11 -15.45 14.17 -18.98
N LEU A 12 -15.99 15.25 -18.41
CA LEU A 12 -15.76 15.63 -17.02
C LEU A 12 -16.28 14.55 -16.04
N SER A 13 -17.45 13.97 -16.30
CA SER A 13 -18.01 12.91 -15.45
C SER A 13 -17.10 11.67 -15.44
N LEU A 14 -16.53 11.29 -16.59
CA LEU A 14 -15.57 10.19 -16.70
C LEU A 14 -14.27 10.48 -15.94
N ILE A 15 -13.73 11.70 -16.06
CA ILE A 15 -12.53 12.13 -15.32
C ILE A 15 -12.78 12.04 -13.81
N MET A 16 -13.92 12.54 -13.35
CA MET A 16 -14.34 12.52 -11.95
C MET A 16 -14.48 11.09 -11.41
N ALA A 17 -15.11 10.20 -12.18
CA ALA A 17 -15.22 8.79 -11.83
C ALA A 17 -13.83 8.14 -11.71
N PHE A 18 -12.92 8.45 -12.62
CA PHE A 18 -11.56 7.94 -12.62
C PHE A 18 -10.75 8.41 -11.41
N GLN A 19 -10.69 9.72 -11.15
CA GLN A 19 -9.92 10.27 -10.03
C GLN A 19 -10.41 9.72 -8.69
N GLY A 20 -11.72 9.73 -8.46
CA GLY A 20 -12.30 9.22 -7.22
C GLY A 20 -12.12 7.71 -7.06
N SER A 21 -12.28 6.93 -8.14
CA SER A 21 -12.01 5.49 -8.13
C SER A 21 -10.55 5.18 -7.85
N PHE A 22 -9.61 5.94 -8.43
CA PHE A 22 -8.18 5.76 -8.18
C PHE A 22 -7.83 5.98 -6.71
N VAL A 23 -8.31 7.09 -6.13
CA VAL A 23 -8.10 7.39 -4.71
C VAL A 23 -8.74 6.32 -3.81
N GLY A 24 -10.01 5.99 -4.05
CA GLY A 24 -10.75 5.06 -3.20
C GLY A 24 -10.24 3.63 -3.26
N LEU A 25 -9.91 3.13 -4.45
CA LEU A 25 -9.28 1.81 -4.60
C LEU A 25 -7.87 1.80 -4.00
N GLY A 26 -7.11 2.90 -4.13
CA GLY A 26 -5.81 3.04 -3.49
C GLY A 26 -5.88 2.97 -1.96
N LEU A 27 -6.88 3.61 -1.35
CA LEU A 27 -7.14 3.47 0.09
C LEU A 27 -7.57 2.04 0.44
N ALA A 28 -8.40 1.41 -0.37
CA ALA A 28 -8.87 0.04 -0.15
C ALA A 28 -7.73 -0.99 -0.16
N VAL A 29 -6.70 -0.82 -1.00
CA VAL A 29 -5.51 -1.70 -0.98
C VAL A 29 -4.76 -1.61 0.35
N GLN A 30 -4.64 -0.40 0.92
CA GLN A 30 -3.94 -0.17 2.19
C GLN A 30 -4.69 -0.78 3.40
N VAL A 31 -6.00 -1.04 3.28
CA VAL A 31 -6.80 -1.68 4.34
C VAL A 31 -6.27 -3.08 4.69
N ARG A 32 -5.72 -3.82 3.72
CA ARG A 32 -5.26 -5.21 3.91
C ARG A 32 -3.99 -5.33 4.76
N THR A 33 -3.13 -4.31 4.73
CA THR A 33 -1.82 -4.32 5.39
C THR A 33 -1.81 -3.49 6.68
N SER A 34 -2.89 -2.77 6.97
CA SER A 34 -2.98 -1.87 8.12
C SER A 34 -3.51 -2.56 9.38
N THR A 35 -3.00 -2.14 10.54
CA THR A 35 -3.53 -2.53 11.86
C THR A 35 -4.69 -1.63 12.29
N GLU A 36 -5.49 -2.11 13.24
CA GLU A 36 -6.48 -1.28 13.94
C GLU A 36 -5.74 -0.26 14.82
N PRO A 37 -6.13 1.04 14.85
CA PRO A 37 -7.36 1.67 14.35
C PRO A 37 -7.27 2.24 12.92
N ARG A 38 -6.08 2.34 12.34
CA ARG A 38 -5.84 2.91 11.00
C ARG A 38 -6.68 2.22 9.92
N ARG A 39 -6.88 0.90 10.06
CA ARG A 39 -7.72 0.10 9.17
C ARG A 39 -9.16 0.62 9.04
N ARG A 40 -9.80 1.07 10.14
CA ARG A 40 -11.17 1.61 10.11
C ARG A 40 -11.24 2.92 9.35
N TRP A 41 -10.28 3.82 9.60
CA TRP A 41 -10.19 5.10 8.90
C TRP A 41 -9.93 4.93 7.41
N LEU A 42 -9.07 3.99 7.02
CA LEU A 42 -8.84 3.67 5.62
C LEU A 42 -10.07 3.08 4.94
N LEU A 43 -10.82 2.22 5.63
CA LEU A 43 -12.06 1.66 5.11
C LEU A 43 -13.14 2.74 4.92
N ALA A 44 -13.32 3.60 5.93
CA ALA A 44 -14.24 4.72 5.85
C ALA A 44 -13.84 5.69 4.72
N GLY A 45 -12.55 6.02 4.61
CA GLY A 45 -12.02 6.86 3.54
C GLY A 45 -12.20 6.24 2.15
N ALA A 46 -11.95 4.94 2.00
CA ALA A 46 -12.19 4.22 0.75
C ALA A 46 -13.66 4.24 0.35
N ALA A 47 -14.56 3.93 1.30
CA ALA A 47 -16.00 3.96 1.06
C ALA A 47 -16.50 5.35 0.66
N LEU A 48 -16.07 6.39 1.39
CA LEU A 48 -16.46 7.77 1.14
C LEU A 48 -15.96 8.26 -0.21
N THR A 49 -14.70 8.02 -0.55
CA THR A 49 -14.10 8.49 -1.81
C THR A 49 -14.68 7.76 -3.03
N LEU A 50 -14.91 6.45 -2.96
CA LEU A 50 -15.63 5.72 -4.01
C LEU A 50 -17.08 6.20 -4.15
N ALA A 51 -17.79 6.43 -3.05
CA ALA A 51 -19.15 6.95 -3.11
C ALA A 51 -19.19 8.38 -3.70
N LEU A 52 -18.24 9.25 -3.35
CA LEU A 52 -18.10 10.56 -3.97
C LEU A 52 -17.79 10.44 -5.47
N ALA A 53 -17.00 9.46 -5.89
CA ALA A 53 -16.74 9.21 -7.32
C ALA A 53 -18.03 8.85 -8.08
N ILE A 54 -18.79 7.89 -7.54
CA ILE A 54 -20.04 7.40 -8.16
C ILE A 54 -21.07 8.53 -8.17
N TRP A 55 -21.27 9.20 -7.03
CA TRP A 55 -22.25 10.28 -6.86
C TRP A 55 -21.92 11.50 -7.72
N SER A 56 -20.67 11.95 -7.72
CA SER A 56 -20.26 13.10 -8.54
C SER A 56 -20.37 12.77 -10.02
N MET A 57 -19.93 11.59 -10.46
CA MET A 57 -20.09 11.19 -11.86
C MET A 57 -21.57 11.23 -12.26
N HIS A 58 -22.46 10.67 -11.43
CA HIS A 58 -23.89 10.67 -11.71
C HIS A 58 -24.44 12.09 -11.88
N PHE A 59 -24.19 13.00 -10.94
CA PHE A 59 -24.76 14.36 -11.01
C PHE A 59 -24.08 15.23 -12.08
N VAL A 60 -22.79 15.07 -12.36
CA VAL A 60 -22.18 15.68 -13.56
C VAL A 60 -22.82 15.11 -14.83
N GLY A 61 -23.10 13.81 -14.88
CA GLY A 61 -23.80 13.15 -15.99
C GLY A 61 -25.23 13.67 -16.17
N MET A 62 -25.95 13.93 -15.06
CA MET A 62 -27.26 14.57 -15.07
C MET A 62 -27.20 16.02 -15.56
N LEU A 63 -26.18 16.78 -15.16
CA LEU A 63 -25.94 18.13 -15.70
C LEU A 63 -25.57 18.08 -17.20
N ALA A 64 -24.95 17.00 -17.66
CA ALA A 64 -24.67 16.77 -19.08
C ALA A 64 -25.93 16.52 -19.89
N ALA A 65 -26.97 15.93 -19.29
CA ALA A 65 -28.22 15.62 -19.95
C ALA A 65 -29.00 16.88 -20.32
N ARG A 66 -29.37 17.01 -21.60
CA ARG A 66 -30.20 18.11 -22.11
C ARG A 66 -31.67 17.78 -21.88
N LEU A 67 -32.21 18.27 -20.78
CA LEU A 67 -33.61 18.07 -20.39
C LEU A 67 -34.50 19.18 -21.00
N PRO A 68 -35.78 18.87 -21.30
CA PRO A 68 -36.68 19.80 -22.00
C PRO A 68 -37.13 21.00 -21.16
N VAL A 69 -36.93 20.96 -19.85
CA VAL A 69 -37.31 22.01 -18.89
C VAL A 69 -36.19 22.21 -17.86
N LEU A 70 -36.16 23.39 -17.22
CA LEU A 70 -35.32 23.58 -16.04
C LEU A 70 -35.82 22.63 -14.94
N THR A 71 -34.95 21.77 -14.46
CA THR A 71 -35.28 20.77 -13.45
C THR A 71 -34.61 21.09 -12.12
N ASP A 72 -35.41 21.18 -11.08
CA ASP A 72 -34.90 21.28 -9.72
C ASP A 72 -34.67 19.89 -9.13
N PHE A 73 -33.63 19.77 -8.32
CA PHE A 73 -33.22 18.52 -7.68
C PHE A 73 -33.64 18.54 -6.22
N LEU A 74 -34.55 17.66 -5.82
CA LEU A 74 -34.92 17.52 -4.41
C LEU A 74 -33.69 17.19 -3.55
N VAL A 75 -33.53 17.92 -2.44
CA VAL A 75 -32.38 17.77 -1.53
C VAL A 75 -32.36 16.38 -0.90
N LEU A 76 -33.52 15.90 -0.42
CA LEU A 76 -33.60 14.66 0.34
C LEU A 76 -33.21 13.41 -0.47
N PRO A 77 -33.76 13.14 -1.67
CA PRO A 77 -33.30 12.02 -2.51
C PRO A 77 -31.83 12.14 -2.91
N THR A 78 -31.35 13.36 -3.15
CA THR A 78 -29.95 13.64 -3.48
C THR A 78 -29.00 13.23 -2.33
N LEU A 79 -29.31 13.61 -1.09
CA LEU A 79 -28.52 13.21 0.08
C LEU A 79 -28.68 11.73 0.43
N LEU A 80 -29.90 11.19 0.30
CA LEU A 80 -30.18 9.80 0.60
C LEU A 80 -29.47 8.86 -0.39
N SER A 81 -29.44 9.20 -1.68
CA SER A 81 -28.69 8.45 -2.69
C SER A 81 -27.20 8.38 -2.35
N PHE A 82 -26.60 9.50 -1.92
CA PHE A 82 -25.22 9.53 -1.45
C PHE A 82 -24.99 8.64 -0.23
N LEU A 83 -25.84 8.78 0.80
CA LEU A 83 -25.72 7.99 2.03
C LEU A 83 -25.82 6.49 1.77
N VAL A 84 -26.83 6.07 1.00
CA VAL A 84 -27.01 4.66 0.62
C VAL A 84 -25.79 4.16 -0.15
N CYS A 85 -25.26 4.96 -1.06
CA CYS A 85 -24.05 4.63 -1.82
C CYS A 85 -22.84 4.40 -0.89
N VAL A 86 -22.59 5.32 0.06
CA VAL A 86 -21.48 5.20 1.03
C VAL A 86 -21.58 3.89 1.82
N LEU A 87 -22.77 3.56 2.31
CA LEU A 87 -22.98 2.36 3.12
C LEU A 87 -22.80 1.08 2.29
N VAL A 88 -23.46 0.99 1.14
CA VAL A 88 -23.47 -0.23 0.33
C VAL A 88 -22.10 -0.48 -0.32
N VAL A 89 -21.47 0.55 -0.89
CA VAL A 89 -20.13 0.44 -1.46
C VAL A 89 -19.10 0.18 -0.35
N GLY A 90 -19.26 0.78 0.83
CA GLY A 90 -18.43 0.48 1.99
C GLY A 90 -18.49 -0.98 2.40
N ILE A 91 -19.67 -1.60 2.39
CA ILE A 91 -19.83 -3.05 2.62
C ILE A 91 -19.11 -3.86 1.53
N GLY A 92 -19.27 -3.47 0.26
CA GLY A 92 -18.57 -4.11 -0.87
C GLY A 92 -17.04 -4.07 -0.73
N VAL A 93 -16.50 -2.89 -0.41
CA VAL A 93 -15.06 -2.69 -0.17
C VAL A 93 -14.60 -3.46 1.06
N PHE A 94 -15.38 -3.48 2.15
CA PHE A 94 -15.06 -4.26 3.35
C PHE A 94 -14.99 -5.75 3.04
N ALA A 95 -15.99 -6.27 2.33
CA ALA A 95 -16.05 -7.67 1.92
C ALA A 95 -14.87 -8.06 1.04
N ALA A 96 -14.49 -7.21 0.09
CA ALA A 96 -13.32 -7.41 -0.77
C ALA A 96 -11.99 -7.27 -0.01
N SER A 97 -11.90 -6.36 0.95
CA SER A 97 -10.64 -6.07 1.66
C SER A 97 -10.34 -7.08 2.78
N ASN A 98 -11.30 -7.90 3.18
CA ASN A 98 -11.16 -8.81 4.31
C ASN A 98 -10.75 -10.22 3.86
N ARG A 99 -9.50 -10.63 4.17
CA ARG A 99 -8.88 -11.94 3.83
C ARG A 99 -8.69 -12.15 2.31
N GLN A 100 -8.45 -13.39 1.88
CA GLN A 100 -8.28 -13.74 0.47
C GLN A 100 -9.65 -13.68 -0.24
N LEU A 101 -9.74 -13.08 -1.43
CA LEU A 101 -10.97 -13.14 -2.23
C LEU A 101 -11.10 -14.52 -2.86
N THR A 102 -12.04 -15.30 -2.33
CA THR A 102 -12.57 -16.46 -3.04
C THR A 102 -13.53 -16.02 -4.15
N PRO A 103 -13.76 -16.84 -5.19
CA PRO A 103 -14.73 -16.51 -6.24
C PRO A 103 -16.14 -16.18 -5.72
N VAL A 104 -16.59 -16.89 -4.68
CA VAL A 104 -17.89 -16.62 -4.02
C VAL A 104 -17.90 -15.24 -3.36
N ARG A 105 -16.84 -14.88 -2.62
CA ARG A 105 -16.73 -13.56 -1.98
C ARG A 105 -16.65 -12.44 -3.01
N LEU A 106 -15.94 -12.69 -4.11
CA LEU A 106 -15.89 -11.76 -5.24
C LEU A 106 -17.28 -11.55 -5.83
N GLY A 107 -18.04 -12.62 -6.07
CA GLY A 107 -19.42 -12.54 -6.54
C GLY A 107 -20.32 -11.74 -5.61
N ILE A 108 -20.26 -11.99 -4.29
CA ILE A 108 -21.02 -11.24 -3.29
C ILE A 108 -20.60 -9.76 -3.27
N ALA A 109 -19.30 -9.47 -3.25
CA ALA A 109 -18.80 -8.09 -3.24
C ALA A 109 -19.17 -7.34 -4.53
N ALA A 110 -19.10 -7.99 -5.69
CA ALA A 110 -19.51 -7.45 -6.98
C ALA A 110 -21.02 -7.17 -7.02
N PHE A 111 -21.84 -8.09 -6.47
CA PHE A 111 -23.28 -7.90 -6.37
C PHE A 111 -23.64 -6.72 -5.48
N VAL A 112 -23.07 -6.68 -4.26
CA VAL A 112 -23.31 -5.57 -3.32
C VAL A 112 -22.87 -4.24 -3.94
N MET A 113 -21.68 -4.19 -4.54
CA MET A 113 -21.17 -2.95 -5.13
C MET A 113 -21.99 -2.52 -6.36
N GLY A 114 -22.31 -3.45 -7.26
CA GLY A 114 -23.18 -3.17 -8.42
C GLY A 114 -24.57 -2.71 -8.02
N ALA A 115 -25.19 -3.38 -7.04
CA ALA A 115 -26.47 -2.96 -6.46
C ALA A 115 -26.38 -1.54 -5.87
N GLY A 116 -25.33 -1.22 -5.11
CA GLY A 116 -25.12 0.12 -4.57
C GLY A 116 -25.01 1.20 -5.63
N ILE A 117 -24.26 0.93 -6.71
CA ILE A 117 -24.12 1.86 -7.85
C ILE A 117 -25.48 2.08 -8.54
N CYS A 118 -26.24 1.02 -8.80
CA CYS A 118 -27.58 1.13 -9.40
C CYS A 118 -28.58 1.82 -8.48
N THR A 119 -28.62 1.47 -7.19
CA THR A 119 -29.51 2.10 -6.21
C THR A 119 -29.22 3.58 -6.10
N MET A 120 -27.96 3.99 -6.03
CA MET A 120 -27.60 5.40 -6.02
C MET A 120 -28.11 6.11 -7.27
N HIS A 121 -27.92 5.53 -8.46
CA HIS A 121 -28.38 6.13 -9.71
C HIS A 121 -29.90 6.31 -9.77
N TYR A 122 -30.70 5.27 -9.55
CA TYR A 122 -32.16 5.40 -9.64
C TYR A 122 -32.75 6.24 -8.52
N LEU A 123 -32.16 6.19 -7.32
CA LEU A 123 -32.56 7.08 -6.22
C LEU A 123 -32.13 8.54 -6.48
N GLY A 124 -31.01 8.76 -7.18
CA GLY A 124 -30.57 10.06 -7.64
C GLY A 124 -31.48 10.64 -8.72
N MET A 125 -31.93 9.82 -9.68
CA MET A 125 -32.94 10.19 -10.66
C MET A 125 -34.25 10.64 -10.01
N TYR A 126 -34.65 10.00 -8.92
CA TYR A 126 -35.85 10.38 -8.16
C TYR A 126 -35.81 11.83 -7.63
N ALA A 127 -34.63 12.47 -7.55
CA ALA A 127 -34.53 13.88 -7.21
C ALA A 127 -35.28 14.79 -8.20
N LEU A 128 -35.51 14.34 -9.44
CA LEU A 128 -36.19 15.10 -10.49
C LEU A 128 -37.70 14.82 -10.60
N HIS A 129 -38.27 13.99 -9.71
CA HIS A 129 -39.64 13.48 -9.84
C HIS A 129 -40.72 14.57 -9.88
N LEU A 130 -40.47 15.74 -9.30
CA LEU A 130 -41.43 16.85 -9.32
C LEU A 130 -41.44 17.62 -10.65
N SER A 131 -40.36 17.56 -11.42
CA SER A 131 -40.23 18.30 -12.68
C SER A 131 -40.55 17.43 -13.90
N LEU A 132 -40.29 16.12 -13.81
CA LEU A 132 -40.36 15.19 -14.93
C LEU A 132 -41.04 13.88 -14.53
N SER A 133 -41.95 13.39 -15.38
CA SER A 133 -42.32 11.98 -15.38
C SER A 133 -41.25 11.18 -16.12
N MET A 134 -40.70 10.18 -15.44
CA MET A 134 -39.56 9.39 -15.90
C MET A 134 -39.98 7.94 -16.11
N PHE A 135 -39.97 7.48 -17.37
CA PHE A 135 -40.23 6.09 -17.71
C PHE A 135 -38.93 5.40 -18.09
N HIS A 136 -38.71 4.22 -17.51
CA HIS A 136 -37.46 3.46 -17.65
C HIS A 136 -37.76 2.15 -18.36
N ASP A 137 -37.05 1.89 -19.45
CA ASP A 137 -37.11 0.60 -20.13
C ASP A 137 -36.45 -0.48 -19.27
N THR A 138 -37.20 -1.55 -18.96
CA THR A 138 -36.76 -2.64 -18.07
C THR A 138 -35.54 -3.38 -18.61
N ALA A 139 -35.36 -3.46 -19.94
CA ALA A 139 -34.20 -4.09 -20.56
C ALA A 139 -32.92 -3.29 -20.26
N TYR A 140 -32.98 -1.96 -20.33
CA TYR A 140 -31.85 -1.08 -19.99
C TYR A 140 -31.59 -1.03 -18.49
N VAL A 141 -32.62 -1.13 -17.66
CA VAL A 141 -32.45 -1.29 -16.21
C VAL A 141 -31.68 -2.57 -15.88
N PHE A 142 -32.07 -3.70 -16.49
CA PHE A 142 -31.37 -4.95 -16.29
C PHE A 142 -29.94 -4.94 -16.87
N ALA A 143 -29.77 -4.38 -18.07
CA ALA A 143 -28.46 -4.26 -18.71
C ALA A 143 -27.50 -3.38 -17.89
N SER A 144 -27.96 -2.23 -17.39
CA SER A 144 -27.16 -1.34 -16.54
C SER A 144 -26.73 -2.06 -15.25
N PHE A 145 -27.61 -2.82 -14.61
CA PHE A 145 -27.27 -3.65 -13.45
C PHE A 145 -26.23 -4.72 -13.78
N LEU A 146 -26.40 -5.44 -14.89
CA LEU A 146 -25.47 -6.49 -15.28
C LEU A 146 -24.07 -5.92 -15.58
N ILE A 147 -24.01 -4.73 -16.17
CA ILE A 147 -22.76 -4.02 -16.44
C ILE A 147 -22.09 -3.57 -15.15
N ALA A 148 -22.85 -2.97 -14.23
CA ALA A 148 -22.33 -2.59 -12.93
C ALA A 148 -21.78 -3.79 -12.16
N PHE A 149 -22.52 -4.90 -12.14
CA PHE A 149 -22.11 -6.14 -11.49
C PHE A 149 -20.81 -6.70 -12.08
N ASN A 150 -20.77 -6.93 -13.39
CA ASN A 150 -19.61 -7.56 -14.04
C ASN A 150 -18.37 -6.66 -13.99
N ALA A 151 -18.52 -5.37 -14.27
CA ALA A 151 -17.38 -4.46 -14.32
C ALA A 151 -16.86 -4.11 -12.91
N SER A 152 -17.74 -4.01 -11.90
CA SER A 152 -17.31 -3.91 -10.50
C SER A 152 -16.58 -5.17 -10.04
N GLY A 153 -17.09 -6.35 -10.40
CA GLY A 153 -16.43 -7.63 -10.14
C GLY A 153 -15.06 -7.71 -10.79
N LEU A 154 -14.93 -7.29 -12.06
CA LEU A 154 -13.66 -7.21 -12.76
C LEU A 154 -12.69 -6.25 -12.06
N ALA A 155 -13.12 -5.04 -11.69
CA ALA A 155 -12.28 -4.08 -10.98
C ALA A 155 -11.78 -4.62 -9.63
N LEU A 156 -12.66 -5.28 -8.85
CA LEU A 156 -12.28 -5.92 -7.59
C LEU A 156 -11.34 -7.11 -7.79
N TRP A 157 -11.57 -7.91 -8.83
CA TRP A 157 -10.70 -9.03 -9.17
C TRP A 157 -9.31 -8.56 -9.61
N LEU A 158 -9.22 -7.54 -10.46
CA LEU A 158 -7.95 -6.94 -10.85
C LEU A 158 -7.20 -6.37 -9.63
N LEU A 159 -7.92 -5.79 -8.67
CA LEU A 159 -7.29 -5.17 -7.51
C LEU A 159 -6.88 -6.16 -6.41
N PHE A 160 -7.70 -7.18 -6.16
CA PHE A 160 -7.53 -8.05 -5.00
C PHE A 160 -7.43 -9.55 -5.31
N GLY A 161 -7.58 -9.94 -6.58
CA GLY A 161 -7.53 -11.31 -7.04
C GLY A 161 -6.16 -11.98 -6.84
N PRO A 162 -6.11 -13.32 -7.00
CA PRO A 162 -4.88 -14.08 -6.90
C PRO A 162 -3.97 -13.82 -8.13
N GLY A 163 -2.64 -13.80 -7.92
CA GLY A 163 -1.66 -13.65 -8.99
C GLY A 163 -1.00 -12.27 -9.08
N ARG A 164 -0.37 -11.99 -10.24
CA ARG A 164 0.30 -10.71 -10.51
C ARG A 164 -0.75 -9.63 -10.72
N ARG A 165 -0.75 -8.61 -9.86
CA ARG A 165 -1.73 -7.53 -9.92
C ARG A 165 -1.35 -6.53 -11.02
N PRO A 166 -2.29 -6.09 -11.86
CA PRO A 166 -2.06 -4.97 -12.76
C PRO A 166 -1.78 -3.69 -11.97
N PRO A 167 -1.24 -2.65 -12.61
CA PRO A 167 -1.12 -1.33 -12.01
C PRO A 167 -2.48 -0.82 -11.50
N MET A 168 -2.50 -0.13 -10.36
CA MET A 168 -3.73 0.44 -9.77
C MET A 168 -4.54 1.29 -10.76
N PHE A 169 -3.84 1.98 -11.66
CA PHE A 169 -4.41 2.74 -12.76
C PHE A 169 -5.41 1.93 -13.59
N VAL A 170 -5.08 0.68 -13.93
CA VAL A 170 -5.95 -0.17 -14.76
C VAL A 170 -7.26 -0.49 -14.03
N SER A 171 -7.18 -0.89 -12.75
CA SER A 171 -8.38 -1.15 -11.95
C SER A 171 -9.25 0.10 -11.77
N ALA A 172 -8.62 1.28 -11.63
CA ALA A 172 -9.32 2.56 -11.54
C ALA A 172 -10.04 2.93 -12.84
N VAL A 173 -9.41 2.72 -14.01
CA VAL A 173 -10.06 2.91 -15.31
C VAL A 173 -11.24 1.96 -15.48
N VAL A 174 -11.07 0.68 -15.17
CA VAL A 174 -12.17 -0.31 -15.26
C VAL A 174 -13.32 0.07 -14.33
N MET A 175 -13.04 0.52 -13.12
CA MET A 175 -14.06 0.99 -12.18
C MET A 175 -14.77 2.25 -12.71
N ALA A 176 -14.03 3.24 -13.22
CA ALA A 176 -14.62 4.45 -13.78
C ALA A 176 -15.55 4.14 -14.95
N LEU A 177 -15.10 3.28 -15.87
CA LEU A 177 -15.90 2.80 -16.98
C LEU A 177 -17.12 2.01 -16.51
N ALA A 178 -17.01 1.21 -15.44
CA ALA A 178 -18.15 0.50 -14.85
C ALA A 178 -19.25 1.47 -14.41
N ILE A 179 -18.86 2.51 -13.66
CA ILE A 179 -19.79 3.50 -13.11
C ILE A 179 -20.42 4.28 -14.28
N SER A 180 -19.60 4.81 -15.20
CA SER A 180 -20.08 5.60 -16.34
C SER A 180 -20.93 4.80 -17.31
N ALA A 181 -20.53 3.57 -17.66
CA ALA A 181 -21.29 2.71 -18.56
C ALA A 181 -22.66 2.38 -17.98
N MET A 182 -22.75 2.04 -16.69
CA MET A 182 -24.04 1.81 -16.03
C MET A 182 -24.94 3.04 -16.18
N HIS A 183 -24.43 4.22 -15.83
CA HIS A 183 -25.21 5.46 -15.87
C HIS A 183 -25.71 5.78 -17.29
N TYR A 184 -24.83 5.79 -18.29
CA TYR A 184 -25.22 6.18 -19.64
C TYR A 184 -26.12 5.13 -20.32
N ILE A 185 -26.00 3.86 -19.96
CA ILE A 185 -26.91 2.81 -20.44
C ILE A 185 -28.28 2.94 -19.78
N ALA A 186 -28.34 3.24 -18.48
CA ALA A 186 -29.61 3.53 -17.82
C ALA A 186 -30.29 4.78 -18.43
N MET A 187 -29.52 5.84 -18.71
CA MET A 187 -30.02 7.05 -19.38
C MET A 187 -30.45 6.80 -20.83
N ALA A 188 -29.82 5.86 -21.55
CA ALA A 188 -30.24 5.50 -22.91
C ALA A 188 -31.64 4.86 -22.94
N GLY A 189 -32.03 4.16 -21.87
CA GLY A 189 -33.37 3.60 -21.68
C GLY A 189 -34.37 4.53 -20.99
N LEU A 190 -34.01 5.80 -20.78
CA LEU A 190 -34.87 6.78 -20.10
C LEU A 190 -35.66 7.60 -21.12
N THR A 191 -36.97 7.65 -20.94
CA THR A 191 -37.85 8.61 -21.62
C THR A 191 -38.47 9.56 -20.60
N VAL A 192 -38.32 10.86 -20.86
CA VAL A 192 -38.83 11.93 -20.00
C VAL A 192 -39.97 12.69 -20.68
N GLU A 193 -40.96 13.07 -19.87
CA GLU A 193 -42.04 13.99 -20.23
C GLU A 193 -42.16 15.11 -19.17
N PRO A 194 -42.31 16.38 -19.57
CA PRO A 194 -42.51 17.48 -18.62
C PRO A 194 -43.86 17.39 -17.90
N ILE A 195 -43.87 17.70 -16.60
CA ILE A 195 -45.11 17.84 -15.85
C ILE A 195 -45.68 19.24 -16.11
N ALA A 196 -46.84 19.31 -16.77
CA ALA A 196 -47.42 20.56 -17.30
C ALA A 196 -47.89 21.57 -16.22
N ALA A 197 -48.13 21.13 -14.99
CA ALA A 197 -48.54 21.97 -13.87
C ALA A 197 -47.84 21.49 -12.59
N PRO A 198 -46.57 21.88 -12.37
CA PRO A 198 -45.88 21.54 -11.15
C PRO A 198 -46.64 22.15 -9.97
N THR A 199 -47.15 21.30 -9.08
CA THR A 199 -47.70 21.77 -7.80
C THR A 199 -46.58 22.43 -7.00
N PRO A 200 -46.78 23.63 -6.42
CA PRO A 200 -45.77 24.27 -5.61
C PRO A 200 -45.40 23.34 -4.45
N SER A 201 -44.19 22.81 -4.51
CA SER A 201 -43.64 21.92 -3.51
C SER A 201 -43.03 22.74 -2.38
N LEU A 202 -43.42 22.42 -1.14
CA LEU A 202 -42.75 22.92 0.08
C LEU A 202 -41.42 22.20 0.36
N ALA A 203 -41.12 21.11 -0.36
CA ALA A 203 -39.89 20.36 -0.15
C ALA A 203 -38.67 21.13 -0.69
N PRO A 204 -37.56 21.19 0.07
CA PRO A 204 -36.34 21.85 -0.37
C PRO A 204 -35.78 21.25 -1.66
N ALA A 205 -35.48 22.10 -2.64
CA ALA A 205 -34.90 21.71 -3.91
C ALA A 205 -33.68 22.57 -4.26
N LEU A 206 -32.75 21.99 -5.01
CA LEU A 206 -31.55 22.62 -5.52
C LEU A 206 -31.78 22.93 -6.99
N ASN A 207 -31.62 24.20 -7.37
CA ASN A 207 -31.54 24.53 -8.79
C ASN A 207 -30.24 23.92 -9.39
N PRO A 208 -30.17 23.74 -10.72
CA PRO A 208 -29.00 23.18 -11.38
C PRO A 208 -27.69 23.93 -11.10
N GLY A 209 -27.74 25.25 -10.91
CA GLY A 209 -26.57 26.08 -10.61
C GLY A 209 -25.97 25.78 -9.24
N THR A 210 -26.80 25.69 -8.20
CA THR A 210 -26.38 25.33 -6.84
C THR A 210 -25.82 23.91 -6.80
N LEU A 211 -26.47 22.98 -7.51
CA LEU A 211 -25.95 21.61 -7.64
C LEU A 211 -24.58 21.60 -8.35
N ALA A 212 -24.42 22.36 -9.42
CA ALA A 212 -23.15 22.47 -10.15
C ALA A 212 -22.03 23.04 -9.26
N ILE A 213 -22.32 24.04 -8.44
CA ILE A 213 -21.36 24.60 -7.45
C ILE A 213 -20.96 23.52 -6.44
N LEU A 214 -21.94 22.81 -5.87
CA LEU A 214 -21.69 21.73 -4.89
C LEU A 214 -20.80 20.63 -5.50
N VAL A 215 -21.16 20.16 -6.69
CA VAL A 215 -20.40 19.14 -7.42
C VAL A 215 -19.00 19.64 -7.78
N SER A 216 -18.83 20.93 -8.11
CA SER A 216 -17.52 21.53 -8.37
C SER A 216 -16.63 21.56 -7.12
N CYS A 217 -17.19 21.86 -5.94
CA CYS A 217 -16.47 21.78 -4.67
C CYS A 217 -16.01 20.34 -4.39
N VAL A 218 -16.89 19.36 -4.63
CA VAL A 218 -16.52 17.93 -4.50
C VAL A 218 -15.45 17.55 -5.51
N ALA A 219 -15.54 18.02 -6.76
CA ALA A 219 -14.55 17.79 -7.80
C ALA A 219 -13.17 18.34 -7.45
N PHE A 220 -13.13 19.55 -6.90
CA PHE A 220 -11.90 20.16 -6.41
C PHE A 220 -11.28 19.33 -5.28
N LEU A 221 -12.09 18.89 -4.32
CA LEU A 221 -11.64 18.04 -3.21
C LEU A 221 -11.11 16.69 -3.69
N VAL A 222 -11.84 16.00 -4.58
CA VAL A 222 -11.42 14.73 -5.16
C VAL A 222 -10.13 14.88 -5.97
N SER A 223 -10.00 15.96 -6.75
CA SER A 223 -8.77 16.28 -7.49
C SER A 223 -7.59 16.54 -6.55
N GLY A 224 -7.79 17.29 -5.47
CA GLY A 224 -6.77 17.50 -4.44
C GLY A 224 -6.30 16.21 -3.79
N LEU A 225 -7.23 15.32 -3.41
CA LEU A 225 -6.91 13.99 -2.87
C LEU A 225 -6.18 13.10 -3.89
N PHE A 226 -6.57 13.18 -5.16
CA PHE A 226 -5.92 12.47 -6.25
C PHE A 226 -4.48 12.93 -6.46
N LEU A 227 -4.24 14.25 -6.53
CA LEU A 227 -2.90 14.82 -6.63
C LEU A 227 -2.05 14.45 -5.42
N LEU A 228 -2.60 14.54 -4.20
CA LEU A 228 -1.90 14.12 -2.98
C LEU A 228 -1.49 12.65 -3.02
N LYS A 229 -2.32 11.79 -3.62
CA LYS A 229 -1.99 10.37 -3.82
C LYS A 229 -0.93 10.13 -4.89
N LEU A 230 -0.78 11.03 -5.85
CA LEU A 230 0.25 10.95 -6.88
C LEU A 230 1.60 11.46 -6.40
N VAL A 231 1.64 12.34 -5.39
CA VAL A 231 2.91 12.76 -4.76
C VAL A 231 3.60 11.52 -4.21
N PRO A 232 4.75 11.10 -4.76
CA PRO A 232 5.50 10.00 -4.21
C PRO A 232 5.90 10.38 -2.79
N GLU A 233 5.69 9.49 -1.82
CA GLU A 233 6.35 9.65 -0.52
C GLU A 233 7.85 9.66 -0.83
N GLN A 234 8.48 10.83 -0.69
CA GLN A 234 9.93 10.92 -0.83
C GLN A 234 10.51 9.99 0.24
N PRO A 235 11.24 8.92 -0.11
CA PRO A 235 12.19 8.40 0.84
C PRO A 235 13.10 9.59 1.14
N LEU A 236 13.21 9.97 2.42
CA LEU A 236 14.08 11.04 2.88
C LEU A 236 15.39 10.98 2.11
N ARG A 237 15.60 11.92 1.17
CA ARG A 237 16.87 12.09 0.49
C ARG A 237 17.83 12.62 1.54
N VAL A 238 18.74 11.77 1.99
CA VAL A 238 19.97 12.23 2.60
C VAL A 238 20.80 12.77 1.44
N ASP A 239 21.08 14.07 1.44
CA ASP A 239 21.89 14.71 0.40
C ASP A 239 23.25 14.02 0.29
N GLU A 240 23.54 13.53 -0.91
CA GLU A 240 24.84 12.97 -1.29
C GLU A 240 25.82 14.15 -1.40
N ALA A 241 26.69 14.30 -0.40
CA ALA A 241 27.74 15.31 -0.40
C ALA A 241 28.75 15.06 -1.56
N PRO A 242 29.43 16.09 -2.08
CA PRO A 242 30.22 16.01 -3.30
C PRO A 242 31.31 14.95 -3.22
N HIS A 243 31.50 14.21 -4.32
CA HIS A 243 32.62 13.31 -4.53
C HIS A 243 33.92 14.13 -4.45
N PHE A 244 34.69 13.96 -3.37
CA PHE A 244 36.08 14.41 -3.33
C PHE A 244 36.92 13.31 -3.97
N ASP A 245 37.53 13.62 -5.10
CA ASP A 245 38.50 12.74 -5.77
C ASP A 245 39.69 12.52 -4.82
N ASP A 246 39.85 11.28 -4.35
CA ASP A 246 40.87 10.84 -3.39
C ASP A 246 42.24 10.55 -4.07
N ASP A 247 42.58 11.28 -5.14
CA ASP A 247 43.83 11.09 -5.90
C ASP A 247 44.98 12.02 -5.46
N LEU A 248 44.81 12.76 -4.36
CA LEU A 248 45.87 13.56 -3.75
C LEU A 248 46.09 13.07 -2.32
N ILE A 249 47.28 12.50 -2.09
CA ILE A 249 47.83 11.97 -0.82
C ILE A 249 47.76 10.44 -0.74
N LEU A 250 48.58 9.74 -1.56
CA LEU A 250 49.42 8.60 -1.14
C LEU A 250 50.22 7.99 -2.32
N GLN A 251 51.26 8.68 -2.78
CA GLN A 251 52.47 8.07 -3.38
C GLN A 251 53.67 8.90 -2.91
N THR A 252 54.29 8.55 -1.77
CA THR A 252 55.41 7.61 -1.62
C THR A 252 56.69 8.05 -2.36
N VAL A 253 57.61 8.59 -1.56
CA VAL A 253 59.07 8.42 -1.59
C VAL A 253 59.62 7.48 -2.69
N ALA A 254 60.25 8.08 -3.71
CA ALA A 254 61.52 7.80 -4.44
C ALA A 254 62.06 6.35 -4.64
N PRO A 255 63.01 6.07 -5.60
CA PRO A 255 63.74 6.95 -6.52
C PRO A 255 63.86 6.49 -8.01
N VAL A 256 64.42 7.41 -8.79
CA VAL A 256 65.01 7.44 -10.15
C VAL A 256 65.61 6.12 -10.70
N SER A 257 65.24 5.74 -11.94
CA SER A 257 66.14 5.64 -13.12
C SER A 257 65.43 5.08 -14.37
N ALA A 258 65.94 5.54 -15.52
CA ALA A 258 65.52 5.40 -16.92
C ALA A 258 65.07 3.99 -17.38
N THR A 259 64.30 3.80 -18.46
CA THR A 259 64.59 4.19 -19.85
C THR A 259 63.37 3.88 -20.74
N SER A 260 63.14 4.75 -21.75
CA SER A 260 62.73 4.49 -23.16
C SER A 260 61.59 3.49 -23.46
N ALA A 261 60.47 3.96 -24.05
CA ALA A 261 60.17 3.87 -25.50
C ALA A 261 59.79 2.42 -25.92
N GLU A 262 58.74 2.08 -26.66
CA GLU A 262 57.89 2.72 -27.65
C GLU A 262 56.88 1.64 -28.11
N ALA A 263 55.85 2.05 -28.84
CA ALA A 263 55.12 1.27 -29.85
C ALA A 263 54.08 0.20 -29.44
N ALA A 264 52.82 0.64 -29.41
CA ALA A 264 51.78 0.04 -30.28
C ALA A 264 51.98 0.60 -31.72
N PRO A 265 51.30 0.17 -32.81
CA PRO A 265 50.05 -0.60 -32.85
C PRO A 265 49.94 -1.57 -34.06
N ARG A 266 48.77 -2.22 -34.18
CA ARG A 266 47.99 -2.52 -35.43
C ARG A 266 47.16 -3.77 -35.13
N ALA A 267 45.86 -3.68 -34.89
CA ALA A 267 44.78 -3.26 -35.80
C ALA A 267 44.78 -4.04 -37.12
N THR A 268 43.84 -4.98 -37.22
CA THR A 268 43.08 -5.46 -38.39
C THR A 268 42.53 -6.83 -38.01
N SER A 269 41.30 -7.27 -38.28
CA SER A 269 40.08 -6.77 -38.92
C SER A 269 39.30 -8.05 -39.26
N PHE A 270 37.96 -7.96 -39.36
CA PHE A 270 37.06 -9.00 -39.88
C PHE A 270 36.96 -10.27 -39.01
N SER A 271 35.88 -11.03 -38.92
CA SER A 271 34.46 -10.96 -39.29
C SER A 271 33.90 -12.28 -38.75
N LYS A 272 32.89 -12.28 -37.89
CA LYS A 272 31.52 -12.70 -38.19
C LYS A 272 31.35 -14.20 -38.50
N GLN A 273 30.47 -14.83 -37.71
CA GLN A 273 29.73 -16.09 -38.00
C GLN A 273 30.58 -17.36 -37.94
N GLU A 274 30.16 -18.50 -37.40
CA GLU A 274 28.89 -19.00 -36.86
C GLU A 274 29.18 -20.40 -36.26
N GLN A 275 28.19 -21.01 -35.60
CA GLN A 275 28.04 -22.44 -35.31
C GLN A 275 28.88 -23.02 -34.14
N ILE A 276 28.25 -23.30 -33.00
CA ILE A 276 27.41 -24.48 -32.70
C ILE A 276 28.19 -25.79 -32.92
N SER A 277 28.61 -26.44 -31.84
CA SER A 277 28.11 -27.77 -31.44
C SER A 277 29.07 -28.49 -30.48
N ASN A 278 28.51 -28.90 -29.32
CA ASN A 278 28.72 -30.18 -28.64
C ASN A 278 30.13 -30.68 -28.28
N ARG A 279 30.37 -30.77 -26.96
CA ARG A 279 30.52 -32.02 -26.16
C ARG A 279 31.26 -31.70 -24.86
N THR A 280 30.61 -31.72 -23.71
CA THR A 280 30.62 -32.85 -22.76
C THR A 280 31.91 -33.70 -22.77
N ALA A 281 32.73 -33.59 -21.72
CA ALA A 281 32.77 -34.57 -20.63
C ALA A 281 34.09 -34.48 -19.80
N HIS A 282 33.92 -34.74 -18.51
CA HIS A 282 34.89 -35.39 -17.62
C HIS A 282 36.21 -34.68 -17.25
N GLY A 283 36.22 -34.18 -16.01
CA GLY A 283 36.92 -34.85 -14.93
C GLY A 283 38.39 -34.49 -14.72
N LEU A 284 38.68 -33.84 -13.60
CA LEU A 284 39.65 -34.29 -12.58
C LEU A 284 39.64 -33.32 -11.40
N GLN A 285 39.17 -33.83 -10.27
CA GLN A 285 39.43 -33.28 -8.95
C GLN A 285 40.91 -33.43 -8.62
N SER A 286 41.54 -32.37 -8.12
CA SER A 286 42.34 -32.39 -6.89
C SER A 286 43.12 -31.09 -6.73
N ALA A 287 42.76 -30.32 -5.71
CA ALA A 287 43.69 -29.76 -4.72
C ALA A 287 42.91 -28.84 -3.77
N ALA A 288 42.23 -29.47 -2.80
CA ALA A 288 41.94 -28.80 -1.54
C ALA A 288 43.23 -28.71 -0.74
N SER A 289 43.58 -27.51 -0.27
CA SER A 289 44.44 -27.28 0.90
C SER A 289 44.45 -25.80 1.29
N PRO A 290 44.73 -25.47 2.57
CA PRO A 290 43.69 -24.98 3.45
C PRO A 290 43.85 -23.48 3.73
N VAL A 291 42.73 -22.73 3.76
CA VAL A 291 42.74 -21.45 4.48
C VAL A 291 42.55 -21.76 5.97
N ARG A 292 43.70 -22.08 6.55
CA ARG A 292 44.14 -21.88 7.93
C ARG A 292 43.11 -21.13 8.79
N SER A 293 42.64 -21.84 9.81
CA SER A 293 41.99 -21.28 10.99
C SER A 293 42.78 -20.09 11.55
N GLN A 294 42.35 -18.88 11.25
CA GLN A 294 42.70 -17.72 12.07
C GLN A 294 41.53 -17.47 13.03
N LYS A 295 41.66 -18.06 14.22
CA LYS A 295 41.12 -17.50 15.45
C LYS A 295 41.67 -16.08 15.58
N LEU A 296 40.94 -15.12 15.05
CA LEU A 296 40.95 -13.76 15.54
C LEU A 296 39.49 -13.50 15.90
N THR A 297 39.26 -13.10 17.15
CA THR A 297 38.03 -12.47 17.64
C THR A 297 37.78 -11.21 16.83
N ALA A 298 37.39 -11.37 15.57
CA ALA A 298 36.88 -10.31 14.75
C ALA A 298 35.58 -9.88 15.43
N LYS A 299 35.55 -8.65 15.94
CA LYS A 299 34.29 -7.97 16.26
C LYS A 299 33.37 -8.23 15.08
N ARG A 300 32.32 -9.03 15.28
CA ARG A 300 31.36 -9.32 14.22
C ARG A 300 30.58 -8.03 14.02
N MET A 301 30.89 -7.35 12.94
CA MET A 301 30.33 -6.07 12.58
C MET A 301 29.16 -6.32 11.64
N LEU A 302 28.01 -5.72 11.92
CA LEU A 302 26.89 -5.73 10.98
C LEU A 302 26.89 -4.42 10.19
N PRO A 303 26.67 -4.47 8.87
CA PRO A 303 26.50 -3.26 8.08
C PRO A 303 25.24 -2.55 8.56
N ILE A 304 25.40 -1.30 8.99
CA ILE A 304 24.29 -0.41 9.29
C ILE A 304 24.28 0.73 8.29
N GLU A 305 23.09 1.22 8.03
CA GLU A 305 22.84 2.44 7.33
C GLU A 305 22.16 3.37 8.33
N HIS A 306 22.88 4.44 8.70
CA HIS A 306 22.41 5.49 9.58
C HIS A 306 22.66 6.81 8.87
N ASP A 307 21.63 7.64 8.71
CA ASP A 307 21.72 8.91 7.99
C ASP A 307 22.39 8.78 6.61
N GLY A 308 22.05 7.72 5.86
CA GLY A 308 22.62 7.43 4.53
C GLY A 308 24.09 6.99 4.51
N GLN A 309 24.77 6.98 5.67
CA GLN A 309 26.14 6.49 5.79
C GLN A 309 26.15 4.99 6.08
N LYS A 310 26.88 4.24 5.25
CA LYS A 310 27.23 2.84 5.52
C LYS A 310 28.25 2.81 6.65
N ALA A 311 27.75 2.63 7.86
CA ALA A 311 28.58 2.37 9.01
C ALA A 311 28.58 0.87 9.32
N GLN A 312 29.37 0.50 10.30
CA GLN A 312 29.36 -0.84 10.86
C GLN A 312 29.13 -0.72 12.35
N ILE A 313 28.15 -1.48 12.85
CA ILE A 313 27.88 -1.56 14.29
C ILE A 313 28.45 -2.88 14.81
N ALA A 314 29.11 -2.82 15.96
CA ALA A 314 29.58 -4.02 16.61
C ALA A 314 28.36 -4.82 17.12
N ALA A 315 28.34 -6.13 16.91
CA ALA A 315 27.26 -6.99 17.43
C ALA A 315 27.06 -6.86 18.95
N THR A 316 28.06 -6.41 19.70
CA THR A 316 27.97 -6.16 21.16
C THR A 316 27.11 -4.97 21.55
N GLU A 317 26.91 -4.02 20.62
CA GLU A 317 26.10 -2.81 20.84
C GLU A 317 24.63 -3.06 20.50
N ILE A 318 24.31 -4.11 19.75
CA ILE A 318 22.95 -4.44 19.35
C ILE A 318 22.18 -5.09 20.51
N VAL A 319 21.02 -4.53 20.81
CA VAL A 319 20.03 -5.03 21.78
C VAL A 319 18.99 -5.91 21.09
N ALA A 320 18.45 -5.45 19.96
CA ALA A 320 17.42 -6.19 19.23
C ALA A 320 17.47 -5.96 17.72
N ILE A 321 16.84 -6.85 16.98
CA ILE A 321 16.77 -6.85 15.53
C ILE A 321 15.34 -7.17 15.12
N HIS A 322 14.81 -6.37 14.19
CA HIS A 322 13.44 -6.47 13.69
C HIS A 322 13.44 -6.58 12.17
N ALA A 323 12.68 -7.51 11.61
CA ALA A 323 12.46 -7.58 10.16
C ALA A 323 11.29 -6.70 9.74
N ASP A 324 11.52 -5.77 8.82
CA ASP A 324 10.52 -4.84 8.29
C ASP A 324 10.51 -4.87 6.75
N ALA A 325 9.52 -5.56 6.19
CA ALA A 325 9.32 -5.78 4.76
C ALA A 325 10.58 -6.27 3.99
N HIS A 326 11.38 -5.33 3.48
CA HIS A 326 12.54 -5.57 2.61
C HIS A 326 13.89 -5.29 3.27
N TYR A 327 13.91 -4.79 4.51
CA TYR A 327 15.13 -4.49 5.27
C TYR A 327 15.03 -5.01 6.71
N THR A 328 16.17 -5.02 7.40
CA THR A 328 16.25 -5.36 8.81
C THR A 328 16.58 -4.11 9.61
N LYS A 329 15.90 -3.86 10.72
CA LYS A 329 16.23 -2.79 11.66
C LYS A 329 17.03 -3.36 12.83
N LEU A 330 18.12 -2.69 13.22
CA LEU A 330 18.93 -3.00 14.39
C LEU A 330 18.68 -1.94 15.46
N PHE A 331 18.55 -2.34 16.72
CA PHE A 331 18.30 -1.44 17.84
C PHE A 331 19.45 -1.56 18.84
N ASP A 332 20.08 -0.45 19.22
CA ASP A 332 21.23 -0.43 20.17
C ASP A 332 20.84 -0.12 21.62
N GLY A 333 19.56 0.14 21.90
CA GLY A 333 19.07 0.60 23.21
C GLY A 333 18.65 2.06 23.24
N SER A 334 19.15 2.87 22.30
CA SER A 334 18.84 4.29 22.16
C SER A 334 18.17 4.62 20.82
N ARG A 335 18.64 4.01 19.72
CA ARG A 335 18.26 4.34 18.35
C ARG A 335 18.08 3.08 17.49
N GLU A 336 17.33 3.23 16.40
CA GLU A 336 17.16 2.22 15.36
C GLU A 336 18.06 2.54 14.16
N TYR A 337 18.74 1.52 13.63
CA TYR A 337 19.59 1.57 12.46
C TYR A 337 19.01 0.68 11.35
N PHE A 338 19.14 1.09 10.09
CA PHE A 338 18.78 0.23 8.97
C PHE A 338 19.92 -0.75 8.70
N CYS A 339 19.59 -1.98 8.31
CA CYS A 339 20.54 -2.99 7.91
C CYS A 339 20.06 -3.57 6.56
N PRO A 340 20.90 -3.54 5.51
CA PRO A 340 20.54 -4.02 4.18
C PRO A 340 20.46 -5.56 4.10
N LEU A 341 20.92 -6.27 5.13
CA LEU A 341 20.86 -7.72 5.21
C LEU A 341 19.44 -8.18 5.56
N SER A 342 19.03 -9.34 5.05
CA SER A 342 17.84 -10.02 5.53
C SER A 342 18.04 -10.49 6.98
N ILE A 343 16.94 -10.68 7.73
CA ILE A 343 17.01 -11.13 9.13
C ILE A 343 17.78 -12.45 9.30
N SER A 344 17.71 -13.35 8.31
CA SER A 344 18.43 -14.62 8.32
C SER A 344 19.92 -14.45 8.02
N GLU A 345 20.31 -13.45 7.23
CA GLU A 345 21.71 -13.09 6.99
C GLU A 345 22.33 -12.41 8.21
N ALA A 346 21.60 -11.49 8.83
CA ALA A 346 21.99 -10.88 10.09
C ALA A 346 22.17 -11.96 11.18
N GLU A 347 21.23 -12.92 11.29
CA GLU A 347 21.32 -14.04 12.24
C GLU A 347 22.61 -14.86 12.10
N ARG A 348 23.09 -15.09 10.87
CA ARG A 348 24.35 -15.83 10.62
C ARG A 348 25.60 -15.07 11.07
N GLN A 349 25.53 -13.74 11.09
CA GLN A 349 26.65 -12.90 11.51
C GLN A 349 26.68 -12.66 13.02
N LEU A 350 25.63 -13.02 13.75
CA LEU A 350 25.54 -12.83 15.20
C LEU A 350 26.04 -14.05 15.96
N ASP A 351 26.42 -13.84 17.23
CA ASP A 351 26.70 -14.95 18.12
C ASP A 351 25.39 -15.59 18.60
N SER A 352 25.15 -16.83 18.15
CA SER A 352 24.00 -17.65 18.52
C SER A 352 23.82 -17.86 20.03
N LYS A 353 24.86 -17.65 20.85
CA LYS A 353 24.75 -17.73 22.32
C LYS A 353 24.12 -16.46 22.91
N ALA A 354 24.48 -15.29 22.40
CA ALA A 354 23.97 -14.01 22.87
C ALA A 354 22.63 -13.64 22.24
N PHE A 355 22.51 -13.82 20.92
CA PHE A 355 21.35 -13.43 20.13
C PHE A 355 20.42 -14.61 19.87
N ASN A 356 19.20 -14.51 20.38
CA ASN A 356 18.19 -15.55 20.23
C ASN A 356 17.02 -15.03 19.40
N ARG A 357 16.63 -15.79 18.38
CA ARG A 357 15.48 -15.46 17.54
C ARG A 357 14.18 -15.81 18.27
N VAL A 358 13.54 -14.81 18.85
CA VAL A 358 12.34 -14.96 19.70
C VAL A 358 11.03 -15.01 18.90
N HIS A 359 11.05 -14.45 17.69
CA HIS A 359 9.93 -14.44 16.75
C HIS A 359 10.42 -14.64 15.31
N ARG A 360 9.52 -14.97 14.37
CA ARG A 360 9.90 -15.05 12.94
C ARG A 360 10.52 -13.75 12.40
N SER A 361 10.18 -12.62 13.01
CA SER A 361 10.63 -11.28 12.65
C SER A 361 11.46 -10.57 13.73
N HIS A 362 11.87 -11.26 14.81
CA HIS A 362 12.65 -10.62 15.89
C HIS A 362 13.79 -11.51 16.39
N ILE A 363 14.97 -10.92 16.53
CA ILE A 363 16.14 -11.48 17.23
C ILE A 363 16.50 -10.53 18.36
N VAL A 364 16.77 -11.06 19.55
CA VAL A 364 17.03 -10.26 20.75
C VAL A 364 18.29 -10.75 21.45
N ASN A 365 19.11 -9.83 21.93
CA ASN A 365 20.18 -10.11 22.86
C ASN A 365 19.59 -10.34 24.26
N LEU A 366 19.58 -11.59 24.73
CA LEU A 366 18.91 -11.94 25.99
C LEU A 366 19.55 -11.28 27.22
N ALA A 367 20.84 -10.92 27.15
CA ALA A 367 21.53 -10.23 28.22
C ALA A 367 21.05 -8.77 28.42
N ARG A 368 20.37 -8.20 27.43
CA ARG A 368 19.85 -6.82 27.43
C ARG A 368 18.33 -6.76 27.63
N VAL A 369 17.73 -7.82 28.15
CA VAL A 369 16.30 -7.87 28.51
C VAL A 369 16.14 -7.37 29.96
N ALA A 370 15.28 -6.37 30.17
CA ALA A 370 15.00 -5.80 31.48
C ALA A 370 13.98 -6.63 32.26
N SER A 371 12.89 -7.03 31.59
CA SER A 371 11.86 -7.88 32.17
C SER A 371 11.12 -8.65 31.07
N PHE A 372 10.34 -9.65 31.46
CA PHE A 372 9.48 -10.40 30.55
C PHE A 372 8.12 -10.66 31.19
N LYS A 373 7.05 -10.60 30.39
CA LYS A 373 5.68 -10.91 30.81
C LYS A 373 5.02 -11.90 29.86
N ARG A 374 4.11 -12.71 30.38
CA ARG A 374 3.27 -13.56 29.54
C ARG A 374 2.17 -12.70 28.90
N SER A 375 1.93 -12.89 27.60
CA SER A 375 0.87 -12.17 26.87
C SER A 375 0.18 -13.15 25.92
N GLY A 376 -1.06 -13.51 26.27
CA GLY A 376 -1.79 -14.59 25.60
C GLY A 376 -1.04 -15.93 25.65
N ASP A 377 -0.93 -16.58 24.49
CA ASP A 377 -0.23 -17.86 24.32
C ASP A 377 1.29 -17.73 24.10
N GLY A 378 1.80 -16.49 24.01
CA GLY A 378 3.21 -16.19 23.85
C GLY A 378 3.76 -15.40 25.04
N GLY A 379 4.82 -14.65 24.78
CA GLY A 379 5.41 -13.74 25.76
C GLY A 379 5.76 -12.40 25.16
N LEU A 380 6.13 -11.46 26.01
CA LEU A 380 6.55 -10.13 25.63
C LEU A 380 7.78 -9.76 26.47
N LEU A 381 8.88 -9.45 25.80
CA LEU A 381 10.13 -9.01 26.41
C LEU A 381 10.15 -7.48 26.45
N VAL A 382 10.58 -6.92 27.57
CA VAL A 382 10.88 -5.49 27.71
C VAL A 382 12.39 -5.35 27.66
N LEU A 383 12.90 -4.60 26.70
CA LEU A 383 14.33 -4.41 26.48
C LEU A 383 14.88 -3.30 27.40
N GLN A 384 16.17 -3.37 27.72
CA GLN A 384 16.91 -2.29 28.37
C GLN A 384 17.19 -1.18 27.35
N GLY A 385 16.85 0.07 27.68
CA GLY A 385 17.04 1.24 26.83
C GLY A 385 16.09 2.39 27.19
N ASP A 386 16.38 3.60 26.72
CA ASP A 386 15.62 4.82 27.03
C ASP A 386 14.16 4.76 26.55
N ALA A 387 13.88 3.97 25.52
CA ALA A 387 12.56 3.86 24.89
C ALA A 387 11.69 2.69 25.41
N GLY A 388 12.20 1.85 26.34
CA GLY A 388 11.42 0.74 26.92
C GLY A 388 10.77 -0.20 25.88
N GLN A 389 11.44 -0.43 24.74
CA GLN A 389 10.85 -1.13 23.60
C GLN A 389 10.43 -2.56 23.97
N THR A 390 9.24 -2.96 23.49
CA THR A 390 8.67 -4.27 23.77
C THR A 390 8.72 -5.17 22.55
N VAL A 391 9.19 -6.42 22.74
CA VAL A 391 9.36 -7.40 21.66
C VAL A 391 8.48 -8.63 21.91
N PRO A 392 7.62 -9.03 20.95
CA PRO A 392 6.80 -10.23 21.09
C PRO A 392 7.60 -11.51 20.89
N VAL A 393 7.29 -12.54 21.69
CA VAL A 393 7.87 -13.89 21.61
C VAL A 393 6.82 -14.87 21.11
N SER A 394 7.19 -15.67 20.12
CA SER A 394 6.32 -16.71 19.56
C SER A 394 6.00 -17.83 20.56
N ARG A 395 4.79 -18.40 20.46
CA ARG A 395 4.30 -19.50 21.32
C ARG A 395 5.28 -20.68 21.38
N SER A 396 5.80 -21.08 20.22
CA SER A 396 6.72 -22.22 20.08
C SER A 396 8.12 -21.96 20.65
N ARG A 397 8.51 -20.70 20.88
CA ARG A 397 9.84 -20.34 21.37
C ARG A 397 9.83 -19.81 22.81
N TRP A 398 8.64 -19.55 23.37
CA TRP A 398 8.48 -18.98 24.70
C TRP A 398 9.11 -19.82 25.82
N SER A 399 8.90 -21.14 25.83
CA SER A 399 9.46 -22.03 26.85
C SER A 399 10.99 -22.00 26.89
N ARG A 400 11.62 -22.01 25.71
CA ARG A 400 13.07 -21.93 25.56
C ARG A 400 13.62 -20.56 25.98
N VAL A 401 12.99 -19.47 25.53
CA VAL A 401 13.44 -18.11 25.87
C VAL A 401 13.29 -17.85 27.38
N LYS A 402 12.18 -18.30 27.98
CA LYS A 402 11.94 -18.14 29.42
C LYS A 402 12.99 -18.89 30.25
N SER A 403 13.28 -20.14 29.94
CA SER A 403 14.29 -20.92 30.67
C SER A 403 15.68 -20.29 30.59
N GLN A 404 16.09 -19.82 29.40
CA GLN A 404 17.36 -19.09 29.24
C GLN A 404 17.42 -17.81 30.06
N LEU A 405 16.35 -17.00 30.07
CA LEU A 405 16.30 -15.76 30.87
C LEU A 405 16.35 -16.05 32.37
N THR A 406 15.65 -17.08 32.86
CA THR A 406 15.70 -17.48 34.28
C THR A 406 17.11 -17.92 34.69
N THR A 407 17.78 -18.75 33.87
CA THR A 407 19.16 -19.18 34.17
C THR A 407 20.16 -18.02 34.20
N MET A 408 19.97 -17.00 33.35
CA MET A 408 20.85 -15.83 33.28
C MET A 408 20.61 -14.83 34.42
N SER A 409 19.38 -14.73 34.94
CA SER A 409 19.08 -13.93 36.14
C SER A 409 19.70 -14.53 37.40
N GLU A 410 19.77 -15.86 37.51
CA GLU A 410 20.40 -16.56 38.64
C GLU A 410 21.93 -16.41 38.68
N THR A 411 22.58 -16.13 37.53
CA THR A 411 24.04 -15.95 37.47
C THR A 411 24.51 -14.52 37.83
N LYS A 412 23.59 -13.59 38.12
CA LYS A 412 23.90 -12.15 38.31
C LYS A 412 23.99 -11.67 39.77
N THR A 413 24.28 -12.57 40.72
CA THR A 413 24.60 -12.23 42.13
C THR A 413 25.99 -12.79 42.46
N PRO A 414 26.94 -12.01 43.03
CA PRO A 414 26.88 -11.65 44.45
C PRO A 414 27.44 -10.25 44.82
N VAL A 415 26.90 -9.62 45.87
CA VAL A 415 27.68 -8.73 46.75
C VAL A 415 27.44 -9.20 48.19
N PRO A 416 28.49 -9.52 48.96
CA PRO A 416 28.37 -9.98 50.33
C PRO A 416 28.02 -8.84 51.28
N ASP A 417 27.24 -9.17 52.31
CA ASP A 417 27.02 -8.35 53.50
C ASP A 417 28.35 -7.87 54.10
N PRO A 418 28.49 -6.58 54.48
CA PRO A 418 29.49 -6.22 55.47
C PRO A 418 29.02 -6.71 56.84
N ALA A 419 29.69 -7.74 57.36
CA ALA A 419 29.58 -8.19 58.75
C ALA A 419 30.04 -7.07 59.74
N PRO A 420 29.64 -7.15 61.02
CA PRO A 420 29.51 -6.01 61.91
C PRO A 420 30.84 -5.62 62.58
N ALA A 421 31.02 -4.34 62.86
CA ALA A 421 32.05 -3.86 63.79
C ALA A 421 31.38 -3.18 64.99
N GLN A 422 31.84 -3.64 66.15
CA GLN A 422 31.43 -3.33 67.52
C GLN A 422 31.78 -1.91 67.96
#